data_AF-A0A7V4JMY0-F1
#
_entry.id   AF-A0A7V4JMY0-F1
#
_cell.length_a   1.000
_cell.length_b   1.000
_cell.length_c   1.000
_cell.angle_alpha   90.00
_cell.angle_beta   90.00
_cell.angle_gamma   90.00
#
_symmetry.space_group_name_H-M   'P 1'
#
loop_
_entity.id
_entity.type
_entity.pdbx_description
1 polymer ?
#
loop_
_entity_poly.entity_id
_entity_poly.type
_entity_poly.pdbx_seq_one_letter_code
_entity_poly.pdbx_strand_id
1 'polypeptide(L)'
;MKKYSQKIILLFLWLAGMFLCPVKGQPAEYYYNMGIARLEQGYFSEAISFFNTAIREQPSYSKAYLARARAKLIAGELAAALSDAGKSCMLDPADAMACYT
;
A
#
# COMPACT_ATOMS: atom_id res chain seq x y z
N MET A 1 -8.65 -53.51 3.60
CA MET A 1 -7.99 -52.47 2.77
C MET A 1 -8.62 -51.07 2.88
N LYS A 2 -9.93 -50.90 3.15
CA LYS A 2 -10.59 -49.57 3.20
C LYS A 2 -10.20 -48.66 4.38
N LYS A 3 -9.75 -49.21 5.52
CA LYS A 3 -9.48 -48.46 6.78
C LYS A 3 -8.21 -47.59 6.75
N TYR A 4 -7.23 -47.95 5.90
CA TYR A 4 -5.97 -47.21 5.74
C TYR A 4 -6.10 -46.05 4.73
N SER A 5 -6.91 -46.22 3.69
CA SER A 5 -7.14 -45.21 2.65
C SER A 5 -7.81 -43.93 3.20
N GLN A 6 -8.75 -44.04 4.13
CA GLN A 6 -9.39 -42.86 4.73
C GLN A 6 -8.44 -42.05 5.64
N LYS A 7 -7.52 -42.71 6.36
CA LYS A 7 -6.55 -41.99 7.20
C LYS A 7 -5.57 -41.17 6.36
N ILE A 8 -5.18 -41.69 5.19
CA ILE A 8 -4.32 -40.98 4.24
C ILE A 8 -5.06 -39.77 3.66
N ILE A 9 -6.32 -39.92 3.26
CA ILE A 9 -7.14 -38.81 2.75
C ILE A 9 -7.31 -37.71 3.82
N LEU A 10 -7.59 -38.09 5.06
CA LEU A 10 -7.72 -37.13 6.17
C LEU A 10 -6.40 -36.42 6.49
N LEU A 11 -5.27 -37.12 6.40
CA LEU A 11 -3.94 -36.54 6.57
C LEU A 11 -3.59 -35.56 5.43
N PHE A 12 -3.97 -35.88 4.19
CA PHE A 12 -3.83 -34.99 3.04
C PHE A 12 -4.72 -33.75 3.15
N LEU A 13 -5.95 -33.87 3.64
CA LEU A 13 -6.83 -32.72 3.90
C LEU A 13 -6.28 -31.82 5.02
N TRP A 14 -5.68 -32.40 6.05
CA TRP A 14 -4.98 -31.66 7.11
C TRP A 14 -3.75 -30.91 6.59
N LEU A 15 -2.91 -31.59 5.80
CA LEU A 15 -1.71 -30.98 5.21
C LEU A 15 -2.06 -29.91 4.15
N ALA A 16 -3.14 -30.09 3.39
CA ALA A 16 -3.64 -29.07 2.46
C ALA A 16 -4.14 -27.81 3.18
N GLY A 17 -4.71 -27.95 4.37
CA GLY A 17 -5.14 -26.81 5.20
C GLY A 17 -4.00 -25.90 5.65
N MET A 18 -2.79 -26.43 5.79
CA MET A 18 -1.59 -25.67 6.17
C MET A 18 -1.10 -24.72 5.05
N PHE A 19 -1.51 -24.96 3.80
CA PHE A 19 -1.25 -24.08 2.65
C PHE A 19 -2.34 -23.02 2.41
N LEU A 20 -3.45 -23.06 3.17
CA LEU A 20 -4.59 -22.15 3.00
C LEU A 20 -4.59 -20.97 3.99
N CYS A 21 -3.49 -20.74 4.71
CA CYS A 21 -3.39 -19.52 5.53
C CYS A 21 -3.28 -18.31 4.58
N PRO A 22 -4.24 -17.37 4.60
CA PRO A 22 -4.15 -16.18 3.77
C PRO A 22 -2.92 -15.38 4.20
N VAL A 23 -1.98 -15.16 3.28
CA VAL A 23 -0.88 -14.21 3.50
C VAL A 23 -1.52 -12.85 3.69
N LYS A 24 -1.55 -12.36 4.93
CA LYS A 24 -2.02 -11.02 5.23
C LYS A 24 -1.07 -10.04 4.52
N GLY A 25 -1.63 -9.18 3.66
CA GLY A 25 -0.88 -8.13 2.99
C GLY A 25 -0.17 -7.23 4.00
N GLN A 26 0.94 -6.61 3.58
CA GLN A 26 1.64 -5.65 4.42
C GLN A 26 0.78 -4.40 4.65
N PRO A 27 0.90 -3.73 5.80
CA PRO A 27 0.12 -2.51 6.08
C PRO A 27 0.51 -1.39 5.12
N ALA A 28 -0.39 -0.42 4.91
CA ALA A 28 -0.14 0.75 4.07
C ALA A 28 1.14 1.51 4.45
N GLU A 29 1.45 1.60 5.74
CA GLU A 29 2.68 2.20 6.28
C GLU A 29 3.96 1.57 5.73
N TYR A 30 3.97 0.25 5.51
CA TYR A 30 5.12 -0.45 4.92
C TYR A 30 5.42 0.07 3.52
N TYR A 31 4.39 0.15 2.67
CA TYR A 31 4.53 0.65 1.30
C TYR A 31 4.84 2.14 1.26
N TYR A 32 4.26 2.93 2.18
CA TYR A 32 4.61 4.34 2.33
C TYR A 32 6.09 4.54 2.64
N ASN A 33 6.66 3.79 3.59
CA ASN A 33 8.07 3.89 3.94
C ASN A 33 8.99 3.48 2.77
N MET A 34 8.61 2.45 1.99
CA MET A 34 9.31 2.10 0.75
C MET A 34 9.25 3.23 -0.29
N GLY A 35 8.09 3.88 -0.43
CA GLY A 35 7.92 5.03 -1.32
C GLY A 35 8.78 6.22 -0.91
N ILE A 36 8.87 6.52 0.40
CA ILE A 36 9.75 7.56 0.93
C ILE A 36 11.21 7.26 0.60
N ALA A 37 11.68 6.04 0.84
CA ALA A 37 13.05 5.67 0.53
C ALA A 37 13.39 5.86 -0.97
N ARG A 38 12.45 5.53 -1.87
CA ARG A 38 12.63 5.77 -3.31
C ARG A 38 12.55 7.23 -3.70
N LEU A 39 11.69 8.01 -3.05
CA LEU A 39 11.57 9.45 -3.24
C LEU A 39 12.88 10.16 -2.89
N GLU A 40 13.50 9.80 -1.76
CA GLU A 40 14.79 10.35 -1.32
C GLU A 40 15.94 10.00 -2.26
N GLN A 41 15.86 8.86 -2.93
CA GLN A 41 16.82 8.43 -3.95
C GLN A 41 16.57 9.08 -5.33
N GLY A 42 15.50 9.86 -5.49
CA GLY A 42 15.13 10.47 -6.78
C GLY A 42 14.40 9.54 -7.75
N TYR A 43 14.06 8.32 -7.33
CA TYR A 43 13.29 7.36 -8.12
C TYR A 43 11.78 7.65 -8.01
N PHE A 44 11.34 8.74 -8.63
CA PHE A 44 9.98 9.27 -8.46
C PHE A 44 8.89 8.32 -8.96
N SER A 45 9.10 7.66 -10.11
CA SER A 45 8.17 6.67 -10.66
C SER A 45 7.93 5.50 -9.72
N GLU A 46 9.00 4.95 -9.15
CA GLU A 46 8.95 3.85 -8.20
C GLU A 46 8.30 4.30 -6.89
N ALA A 47 8.63 5.50 -6.40
CA ALA A 47 7.99 6.09 -5.23
C ALA A 47 6.48 6.19 -5.41
N ILE A 48 6.02 6.72 -6.55
CA ILE A 48 4.59 6.82 -6.89
C ILE A 48 3.93 5.44 -6.88
N SER A 49 4.57 4.41 -7.42
CA SER A 49 4.05 3.03 -7.42
C SER A 49 3.87 2.47 -6.00
N PHE A 50 4.84 2.72 -5.11
CA PHE A 50 4.73 2.35 -3.70
C PHE A 50 3.61 3.11 -2.98
N PHE A 51 3.48 4.42 -3.22
CA PHE A 51 2.38 5.19 -2.64
C PHE A 51 1.01 4.77 -3.18
N ASN A 52 0.91 4.37 -4.46
CA ASN A 52 -0.31 3.79 -5.02
C ASN A 52 -0.72 2.52 -4.24
N THR A 53 0.27 1.69 -3.91
CA THR A 53 0.03 0.47 -3.14
C THR A 53 -0.41 0.81 -1.71
N ALA A 54 0.27 1.75 -1.04
CA ALA A 54 -0.12 2.23 0.28
C ALA A 54 -1.58 2.72 0.31
N ILE A 55 -1.98 3.51 -0.69
CA ILE A 55 -3.35 4.02 -0.84
C ILE A 55 -4.35 2.90 -1.10
N ARG A 56 -3.98 1.86 -1.87
CA ARG A 56 -4.85 0.71 -2.10
C ARG A 56 -5.09 -0.09 -0.81
N GLU A 57 -4.07 -0.29 -0.01
CA GLU A 57 -4.19 -1.00 1.28
C GLU A 57 -4.95 -0.17 2.32
N GLN A 58 -4.77 1.16 2.32
CA GLN A 58 -5.50 2.08 3.20
C GLN A 58 -5.90 3.36 2.45
N PRO A 59 -7.13 3.41 1.88
CA PRO A 59 -7.60 4.58 1.14
C PRO A 59 -7.76 5.87 1.96
N SER A 60 -7.71 5.78 3.28
CA SER A 60 -7.76 6.92 4.20
C SER A 60 -6.39 7.40 4.65
N TYR A 61 -5.29 6.88 4.08
CA TYR A 61 -3.94 7.20 4.54
C TYR A 61 -3.45 8.54 3.95
N SER A 62 -3.80 9.63 4.63
CA SER A 62 -3.49 11.03 4.24
C SER A 62 -2.04 11.23 3.80
N LYS A 63 -1.09 10.69 4.56
CA LYS A 63 0.36 10.82 4.33
C LYS A 63 0.81 10.22 2.99
N ALA A 64 0.20 9.10 2.56
CA ALA A 64 0.53 8.49 1.27
C ALA A 64 0.05 9.35 0.09
N TYR A 65 -1.10 10.02 0.21
CA TYR A 65 -1.55 10.99 -0.80
C TYR A 65 -0.62 12.19 -0.87
N LEU A 66 -0.23 12.78 0.27
CA LEU A 66 0.67 13.93 0.31
C LEU A 66 2.06 13.59 -0.27
N ALA A 67 2.62 12.43 0.11
CA ALA A 67 3.91 12.00 -0.41
C ALA A 67 3.85 11.69 -1.91
N ARG A 68 2.75 11.10 -2.41
CA ARG A 68 2.52 10.92 -3.84
C ARG A 68 2.39 12.23 -4.59
N ALA A 69 1.70 13.22 -4.00
CA ALA A 69 1.59 14.57 -4.55
C ALA A 69 2.99 15.21 -4.70
N ARG A 70 3.83 15.11 -3.69
CA ARG A 70 5.23 15.59 -3.74
C ARG A 70 6.03 14.90 -4.84
N ALA A 71 5.94 13.57 -4.94
CA ALA A 71 6.64 12.81 -5.98
C ALA A 71 6.20 13.22 -7.39
N LYS A 72 4.89 13.35 -7.60
CA LYS A 72 4.30 13.81 -8.87
C LYS A 72 4.66 15.24 -9.23
N LEU A 73 4.71 16.14 -8.23
CA LEU A 73 5.12 17.53 -8.44
C LEU A 73 6.55 17.59 -8.99
N ILE A 74 7.48 16.81 -8.41
CA ILE A 74 8.87 16.75 -8.87
C ILE A 74 8.96 16.10 -10.26
N ALA A 75 8.10 15.12 -10.55
CA ALA A 75 7.99 14.50 -11.87
C ALA A 75 7.29 15.38 -12.93
N GLY A 76 6.80 16.58 -12.57
CA GLY A 76 6.12 17.51 -13.49
C GLY A 76 4.62 17.23 -13.69
N GLU A 77 4.04 16.27 -12.96
CA GLU A 77 2.62 15.90 -13.02
C GLU A 77 1.74 16.81 -12.13
N LEU A 78 1.77 18.12 -12.39
CA LEU A 78 1.17 19.14 -11.50
C LEU A 78 -0.32 18.91 -11.22
N ALA A 79 -1.13 18.63 -12.24
CA ALA A 79 -2.58 18.42 -12.07
C ALA A 79 -2.89 17.20 -11.18
N ALA A 80 -2.13 16.12 -11.35
CA ALA A 80 -2.28 14.91 -10.54
C ALA A 80 -1.77 15.12 -9.11
N ALA A 81 -0.72 15.93 -8.93
CA ALA A 81 -0.23 16.32 -7.61
C ALA A 81 -1.26 17.15 -6.83
N LEU A 82 -1.90 18.13 -7.47
CA LEU A 82 -2.95 18.96 -6.85
C LEU A 82 -4.15 18.12 -6.41
N SER A 83 -4.57 17.17 -7.24
CA SER A 83 -5.65 16.23 -6.89
C SER A 83 -5.31 15.42 -5.63
N ASP A 84 -4.08 14.89 -5.55
CA ASP A 84 -3.62 14.13 -4.39
C ASP A 84 -3.48 14.99 -3.13
N ALA A 85 -2.97 16.22 -3.26
CA ALA A 85 -2.89 17.17 -2.15
C ALA A 85 -4.28 17.52 -1.61
N GLY A 86 -5.25 17.80 -2.50
CA GLY A 86 -6.63 18.04 -2.12
C GLY A 86 -7.26 16.84 -1.40
N LYS A 87 -6.97 15.61 -1.87
CA LYS A 87 -7.46 14.40 -1.20
C LYS A 87 -6.85 14.21 0.18
N SER A 88 -5.55 14.47 0.33
CA SER A 88 -4.87 14.42 1.63
C SER A 88 -5.50 15.41 2.62
N CYS A 89 -5.77 16.65 2.19
CA CYS A 89 -6.42 17.68 2.99
C CYS A 89 -7.82 17.30 3.46
N MET A 90 -8.60 16.59 2.63
CA MET A 90 -9.93 16.11 3.00
C MET A 90 -9.89 14.98 4.03
N LEU A 91 -8.81 14.18 4.04
CA LEU A 91 -8.68 13.02 4.93
C LEU A 91 -8.13 13.43 6.30
N ASP A 92 -7.13 14.30 6.32
CA ASP A 92 -6.55 14.84 7.55
C ASP A 92 -6.25 16.35 7.37
N PRO A 93 -7.14 17.23 7.86
CA PRO A 93 -6.93 18.67 7.81
C PRO A 93 -5.75 19.17 8.66
N ALA A 94 -5.24 18.38 9.61
CA ALA A 94 -4.09 18.76 10.43
C ALA A 94 -2.75 18.45 9.74
N ASP A 95 -2.68 17.36 8.96
CA ASP A 95 -1.57 17.12 8.00
C ASP A 95 -1.55 18.21 6.90
N ALA A 96 -2.68 18.89 6.69
CA ALA A 96 -2.92 19.88 5.63
C ALA A 96 -2.43 21.30 5.93
N MET A 97 -1.64 21.54 6.98
CA MET A 97 -1.02 22.85 7.20
C MET A 97 -0.19 23.34 5.99
N ALA A 98 0.18 22.42 5.07
CA ALA A 98 0.86 22.69 3.81
C ALA A 98 -0.06 22.89 2.57
N CYS A 99 -1.39 22.83 2.70
CA CYS A 99 -2.31 22.88 1.54
C CYS A 99 -2.81 24.29 1.17
N TYR A 100 -2.67 25.27 2.07
CA TYR A 100 -3.19 26.65 1.87
C TYR A 100 -2.12 27.74 1.92
N THR A 101 -0.85 27.39 2.17
CA THR A 101 0.26 28.35 2.28
C THR A 101 1.27 28.10 1.18
#